data_AF-A0A3L7ARB0-F1
#
_entry.id   AF-A0A3L7ARB0-F1
#
_cell.length_a   1.000
_cell.length_b   1.000
_cell.length_c   1.000
_cell.angle_alpha   90.00
_cell.angle_beta   90.00
_cell.angle_gamma   90.00
#
_symmetry.space_group_name_H-M   'P 1'
#
loop_
_entity.id
_entity.type
_entity.pdbx_description
1 polymer ?
#
loop_
_entity_poly.entity_id
_entity_poly.type
_entity_poly.pdbx_seq_one_letter_code
_entity_poly.pdbx_strand_id
1 'polypeptide(L)'
;MPSDAQQLVHSATIMLGDTHLLTSWVEGRDSTRAGLLDLRSGEWRILTGLRAPIAAGFALSPERALVITNFGLYEIDLLAVKVTRKLTAKIGKYNFRLTRIDENTVAVGSKGVMETLVSLDTLTALRRRRRGTEPAPTIPEAAARRGVRRVLHSDAELFIGATGEGFRVGAERVVILAAGDQRELFSMDIPFGVASAFRTLDGVIIAPADLGRAHNLLAIPGLPVDSPWHIEPAEPSWSQIPVPGDASTLPAPGELSIVPDPGVHTLTELARAAEISARGLLATAARKNPPRLIIRDQRIEEGTVLSDLTASHFTLENCRSDRSTDASRRPRLLRATLGDVELRRSSINGAVLEDVVIDGLTCGRDDGFVFGVEFTRVTLRGRIQGLVANTKLSAGDPEIDAAYEGFRRARFADPEWMLDITEATGSFSLRGFPSRFIRYNPALHAVVSAEATANGAWESIDRGGSALWVSISELAHYEAEDVVLVADSHGPRARADLEYIRRLRDAGIAAPD
;
A
#
# COMPACT_ATOMS: atom_id res chain seq x y z
N MET A 1 7.43 -10.95 -18.35
CA MET A 1 7.19 -11.07 -16.91
C MET A 1 5.85 -10.41 -16.63
N PRO A 2 4.90 -11.09 -15.93
CA PRO A 2 3.51 -10.69 -15.94
C PRO A 2 3.33 -9.34 -15.22
N SER A 3 2.63 -8.44 -15.90
CA SER A 3 2.03 -7.25 -15.33
C SER A 3 0.98 -7.70 -14.32
N ASP A 4 1.39 -7.99 -13.09
CA ASP A 4 0.47 -7.97 -11.95
C ASP A 4 0.10 -6.50 -11.73
N ALA A 5 -0.79 -6.02 -12.61
CA ALA A 5 -1.49 -4.78 -12.47
C ALA A 5 -1.94 -4.71 -11.02
N GLN A 6 -1.54 -3.62 -10.31
CA GLN A 6 -2.16 -3.20 -9.07
C GLN A 6 -3.64 -3.50 -9.22
N GLN A 7 -4.15 -4.54 -8.56
CA GLN A 7 -5.55 -4.87 -8.66
C GLN A 7 -6.24 -3.67 -8.06
N LEU A 8 -6.78 -2.81 -8.92
CA LEU A 8 -7.52 -1.65 -8.52
C LEU A 8 -8.62 -2.15 -7.62
N VAL A 9 -8.43 -1.91 -6.33
CA VAL A 9 -9.35 -2.37 -5.32
C VAL A 9 -10.54 -1.43 -5.40
N HIS A 10 -11.52 -1.79 -6.23
CA HIS A 10 -12.71 -0.98 -6.41
C HIS A 10 -13.39 -0.77 -5.06
N SER A 11 -13.46 0.50 -4.68
CA SER A 11 -14.10 0.98 -3.47
C SER A 11 -15.17 1.98 -3.87
N ALA A 12 -16.41 1.70 -3.49
CA ALA A 12 -17.51 2.64 -3.64
C ALA A 12 -17.51 3.62 -2.47
N THR A 13 -17.81 4.87 -2.76
CA THR A 13 -18.42 5.75 -1.76
C THR A 13 -19.93 5.49 -1.81
N ILE A 14 -20.62 5.56 -0.68
CA ILE A 14 -22.06 5.36 -0.60
C ILE A 14 -22.69 6.41 0.33
N MET A 15 -23.91 6.83 -0.02
CA MET A 15 -24.75 7.67 0.84
C MET A 15 -25.56 6.78 1.78
N LEU A 16 -25.51 7.07 3.08
CA LEU A 16 -26.27 6.39 4.13
C LEU A 16 -27.32 7.35 4.68
N GLY A 17 -28.51 7.29 4.08
CA GLY A 17 -29.59 8.23 4.37
C GLY A 17 -29.36 9.56 3.65
N ASP A 18 -29.56 10.67 4.35
CA ASP A 18 -29.36 12.04 3.90
C ASP A 18 -28.22 12.75 4.68
N THR A 19 -27.57 12.03 5.59
CA THR A 19 -26.70 12.61 6.62
C THR A 19 -25.28 12.11 6.61
N HIS A 20 -24.99 11.00 5.94
CA HIS A 20 -23.68 10.39 6.03
C HIS A 20 -23.18 9.89 4.68
N LEU A 21 -21.92 10.18 4.38
CA LEU A 21 -21.17 9.51 3.33
C LEU A 21 -20.22 8.50 3.96
N LEU A 22 -20.30 7.24 3.52
CA LEU A 22 -19.32 6.23 3.88
C LEU A 22 -18.43 5.95 2.68
N THR A 23 -17.13 6.02 2.89
CA THR A 23 -16.14 5.70 1.85
C THR A 23 -15.05 4.78 2.39
N SER A 24 -14.39 4.07 1.49
CA SER A 24 -13.19 3.29 1.83
C SER A 24 -12.03 3.62 0.89
N TRP A 25 -10.82 3.49 1.41
CA TRP A 25 -9.59 3.73 0.67
C TRP A 25 -8.52 2.73 1.12
N VAL A 26 -7.51 2.55 0.27
CA VAL A 26 -6.35 1.74 0.59
C VAL A 26 -5.34 2.60 1.32
N GLU A 27 -4.90 2.15 2.50
CA GLU A 27 -3.82 2.75 3.27
C GLU A 27 -2.66 1.73 3.34
N GLY A 28 -1.45 2.13 2.91
CA GLY A 28 -0.24 1.30 3.00
C GLY A 28 -0.31 -0.01 2.20
N ARG A 29 0.05 -1.13 2.86
CA ARG A 29 0.22 -2.48 2.27
C ARG A 29 -1.12 -3.19 1.98
N ASP A 30 -2.01 -2.57 1.22
CA ASP A 30 -3.35 -3.10 0.88
C ASP A 30 -4.35 -3.13 2.06
N SER A 31 -4.09 -2.39 3.14
CA SER A 31 -5.04 -2.30 4.23
C SER A 31 -6.17 -1.35 3.85
N THR A 32 -7.38 -1.87 3.62
CA THR A 32 -8.54 -1.01 3.38
C THR A 32 -9.01 -0.41 4.70
N ARG A 33 -9.13 0.91 4.74
CA ARG A 33 -9.84 1.64 5.79
C ARG A 33 -11.17 2.13 5.27
N ALA A 34 -12.09 2.38 6.20
CA ALA A 34 -13.34 3.06 5.92
C ALA A 34 -13.49 4.28 6.84
N GLY A 35 -14.06 5.33 6.29
CA GLY A 35 -14.35 6.58 6.97
C GLY A 35 -15.79 6.97 6.73
N LEU A 36 -16.40 7.55 7.76
CA LEU A 36 -17.74 8.11 7.74
C LEU A 36 -17.61 9.63 7.82
N LEU A 37 -18.16 10.33 6.83
CA LEU A 37 -18.31 11.79 6.82
C LEU A 37 -19.75 12.12 7.18
N ASP A 38 -19.94 12.84 8.29
CA ASP A 38 -21.22 13.45 8.64
C ASP A 38 -21.43 14.71 7.79
N LEU A 39 -22.46 14.69 6.95
CA LEU A 39 -22.81 15.78 6.02
C LEU A 39 -23.46 16.97 6.72
N ARG A 40 -23.83 16.85 7.99
CA ARG A 40 -24.30 17.98 8.78
C ARG A 40 -23.11 18.72 9.37
N SER A 41 -22.16 18.02 9.99
CA SER A 41 -21.05 18.66 10.71
C SER A 41 -19.76 18.80 9.92
N GLY A 42 -19.62 18.06 8.81
CA GLY A 42 -18.34 17.86 8.13
C GLY A 42 -17.35 17.00 8.89
N GLU A 43 -17.76 16.37 9.99
CA GLU A 43 -16.84 15.57 10.79
C GLU A 43 -16.53 14.22 10.10
N TRP A 44 -15.25 13.94 9.89
CA TRP A 44 -14.77 12.60 9.54
C TRP A 44 -14.54 11.76 10.79
N ARG A 45 -14.98 10.50 10.73
CA ARG A 45 -14.70 9.48 11.74
C ARG A 45 -14.23 8.19 11.08
N ILE A 46 -13.19 7.55 11.65
CA ILE A 46 -12.69 6.27 11.13
C ILE A 46 -13.58 5.14 11.63
N LEU A 47 -14.13 4.37 10.69
CA LEU A 47 -14.97 3.22 10.99
C LEU A 47 -14.12 2.03 11.43
N THR A 48 -14.30 1.61 12.68
CA THR A 48 -13.60 0.45 13.22
C THR A 48 -14.31 -0.87 12.86
N GLY A 49 -13.52 -1.89 12.55
CA GLY A 49 -14.03 -3.24 12.26
C GLY A 49 -14.38 -3.52 10.79
N LEU A 50 -14.37 -2.51 9.91
CA LEU A 50 -14.53 -2.69 8.46
C LEU A 50 -13.16 -2.57 7.76
N ARG A 51 -12.63 -3.70 7.27
CA ARG A 51 -11.31 -3.79 6.60
C ARG A 51 -11.41 -4.32 5.18
N ALA A 52 -12.36 -3.79 4.43
CA ALA A 52 -12.65 -4.27 3.10
C ALA A 52 -13.26 -3.15 2.23
N PRO A 53 -13.10 -3.21 0.91
CA PRO A 53 -13.64 -2.22 -0.01
C PRO A 53 -15.16 -2.26 0.03
N ILE A 54 -15.75 -1.11 0.30
CA ILE A 54 -17.19 -0.91 0.26
C ILE A 54 -17.64 -1.11 -1.19
N ALA A 55 -18.76 -1.80 -1.36
CA ALA A 55 -19.32 -2.04 -2.68
C ALA A 55 -20.73 -1.48 -2.82
N ALA A 56 -21.57 -1.62 -1.78
CA ALA A 56 -22.88 -0.98 -1.71
C ALA A 56 -23.35 -0.86 -0.24
N GLY A 57 -24.39 -0.08 0.01
CA GLY A 57 -25.03 0.00 1.31
C GLY A 57 -26.20 0.97 1.32
N PHE A 58 -26.96 0.97 2.42
CA PHE A 58 -28.04 1.92 2.68
C PHE A 58 -28.32 2.05 4.18
N ALA A 59 -28.98 3.14 4.59
CA ALA A 59 -29.42 3.33 5.96
C ALA A 59 -30.65 2.46 6.30
N LEU A 60 -30.58 1.75 7.43
CA LEU A 60 -31.71 1.03 8.03
C LEU A 60 -32.55 1.97 8.90
N SER A 61 -31.90 2.91 9.57
CA SER A 61 -32.46 3.98 10.41
C SER A 61 -31.44 5.14 10.46
N PRO A 62 -31.76 6.28 11.10
CA PRO A 62 -30.79 7.35 11.29
C PRO A 62 -29.51 6.93 12.06
N GLU A 63 -29.59 5.84 12.83
CA GLU A 63 -28.51 5.36 13.69
C GLU A 63 -27.82 4.10 13.15
N ARG A 64 -28.42 3.44 12.14
CA ARG A 64 -27.93 2.14 11.65
C ARG A 64 -27.87 2.10 10.14
N ALA A 65 -26.83 1.46 9.62
CA ALA A 65 -26.69 1.19 8.20
C ALA A 65 -26.31 -0.27 7.94
N LEU A 66 -26.65 -0.72 6.75
CA LEU A 66 -26.22 -2.01 6.22
C LEU A 66 -25.29 -1.78 5.04
N VAL A 67 -24.09 -2.37 5.11
CA VAL A 67 -23.04 -2.17 4.12
C VAL A 67 -22.50 -3.51 3.68
N ILE A 68 -22.31 -3.66 2.38
CA ILE A 68 -21.66 -4.83 1.80
C ILE A 68 -20.28 -4.47 1.26
N THR A 69 -19.35 -5.39 1.50
CA THR A 69 -18.01 -5.38 0.92
C THR A 69 -17.80 -6.62 0.07
N ASN A 70 -16.66 -6.70 -0.61
CA ASN A 70 -16.27 -7.88 -1.35
C ASN A 70 -16.23 -9.18 -0.51
N PHE A 71 -16.15 -9.07 0.82
CA PHE A 71 -15.92 -10.18 1.74
C PHE A 71 -17.04 -10.42 2.78
N GLY A 72 -18.03 -9.53 2.88
CA GLY A 72 -19.03 -9.64 3.94
C GLY A 72 -20.16 -8.63 3.85
N LEU A 73 -21.23 -8.91 4.58
CA LEU A 73 -22.29 -7.96 4.90
C LEU A 73 -22.12 -7.51 6.35
N TYR A 74 -22.25 -6.21 6.60
CA TYR A 74 -21.96 -5.57 7.88
C TYR A 74 -23.09 -4.65 8.27
N GLU A 75 -23.53 -4.76 9.52
CA GLU A 75 -24.34 -3.70 10.14
C GLU A 75 -23.40 -2.75 10.88
N ILE A 76 -23.65 -1.45 10.72
CA ILE A 76 -22.87 -0.38 11.29
C ILE A 76 -23.78 0.47 12.17
N ASP A 77 -23.30 0.78 13.38
CA ASP A 77 -23.83 1.85 14.22
C ASP A 77 -23.17 3.16 13.78
N LEU A 78 -23.97 4.08 13.25
CA LEU A 78 -23.53 5.35 12.68
C LEU A 78 -23.09 6.34 13.77
N LEU A 79 -23.64 6.24 14.97
CA LEU A 79 -23.29 7.12 16.09
C LEU A 79 -21.97 6.68 16.73
N ALA A 80 -21.84 5.38 17.01
CA ALA A 80 -20.64 4.80 17.59
C ALA A 80 -19.52 4.54 16.56
N VAL A 81 -19.81 4.71 15.26
CA VAL A 81 -18.91 4.51 14.11
C VAL A 81 -18.16 3.18 14.21
N LYS A 82 -18.92 2.09 14.41
CA LYS A 82 -18.38 0.74 14.55
C LYS A 82 -19.30 -0.31 13.92
N VAL A 83 -18.69 -1.40 13.47
CA VAL A 83 -19.43 -2.60 13.05
C VAL A 83 -20.08 -3.25 14.28
N THR A 84 -21.40 -3.45 14.26
CA THR A 84 -22.15 -4.13 15.33
C THR A 84 -22.37 -5.61 15.03
N ARG A 85 -22.66 -5.95 13.77
CA ARG A 85 -22.93 -7.31 13.32
C ARG A 85 -22.27 -7.57 11.97
N LYS A 86 -21.89 -8.82 11.70
CA LYS A 86 -21.31 -9.22 10.41
C LYS A 86 -21.77 -10.60 9.96
N LEU A 87 -21.97 -10.76 8.66
CA LEU A 87 -22.23 -12.02 7.98
C LEU A 87 -21.23 -12.18 6.84
N THR A 88 -20.28 -13.10 7.00
CA THR A 88 -19.26 -13.42 5.98
C THR A 88 -19.50 -14.79 5.34
N ALA A 89 -20.25 -15.66 5.99
CA ALA A 89 -20.56 -16.99 5.50
C ALA A 89 -21.83 -17.01 4.64
N LYS A 90 -21.90 -17.98 3.72
CA LYS A 90 -23.09 -18.33 2.91
C LYS A 90 -23.59 -17.28 1.89
N ILE A 91 -23.11 -16.04 1.93
CA ILE A 91 -23.49 -14.98 0.99
C ILE A 91 -22.69 -14.94 -0.32
N GLY A 92 -21.61 -15.71 -0.44
CA GLY A 92 -20.72 -15.71 -1.63
C GLY A 92 -19.55 -14.73 -1.51
N LYS A 93 -18.67 -14.69 -2.52
CA LYS A 93 -17.53 -13.76 -2.62
C LYS A 93 -17.79 -12.72 -3.72
N TYR A 94 -17.13 -11.56 -3.63
CA TYR A 94 -17.22 -10.47 -4.61
C TYR A 94 -18.65 -9.95 -4.78
N ASN A 95 -19.33 -9.79 -3.65
CA ASN A 95 -20.65 -9.20 -3.63
C ASN A 95 -20.51 -7.68 -3.76
N PHE A 96 -21.25 -7.09 -4.68
CA PHE A 96 -21.27 -5.64 -4.89
C PHE A 96 -22.68 -5.09 -4.99
N ARG A 97 -23.69 -5.95 -4.84
CA ARG A 97 -25.09 -5.56 -4.91
C ARG A 97 -25.76 -5.85 -3.58
N LEU A 98 -26.50 -4.86 -3.10
CA LEU A 98 -27.35 -4.95 -1.94
C LEU A 98 -28.70 -4.32 -2.29
N THR A 99 -29.78 -5.08 -2.21
CA THR A 99 -31.13 -4.61 -2.56
C THR A 99 -32.09 -4.95 -1.43
N ARG A 100 -32.86 -3.97 -0.97
CA ARG A 100 -33.93 -4.20 0.02
C ARG A 100 -35.11 -4.90 -0.68
N ILE A 101 -35.59 -5.99 -0.10
CA ILE A 101 -36.73 -6.75 -0.63
C ILE A 101 -38.01 -6.38 0.09
N ASP A 102 -37.93 -6.29 1.41
CA ASP A 102 -39.01 -5.88 2.29
C ASP A 102 -38.42 -5.26 3.57
N GLU A 103 -39.23 -5.08 4.60
CA GLU A 103 -38.81 -4.46 5.85
C GLU A 103 -37.71 -5.25 6.58
N ASN A 104 -37.68 -6.57 6.45
CA ASN A 104 -36.80 -7.48 7.18
C ASN A 104 -35.88 -8.33 6.28
N THR A 105 -35.95 -8.18 4.97
CA THR A 105 -35.18 -9.02 4.03
C THR A 105 -34.40 -8.17 3.05
N VAL A 106 -33.13 -8.54 2.85
CA VAL A 106 -32.27 -7.98 1.80
C VAL A 106 -31.74 -9.09 0.90
N ALA A 107 -31.50 -8.75 -0.36
CA ALA A 107 -30.79 -9.58 -1.31
C ALA A 107 -29.34 -9.10 -1.45
N VAL A 108 -28.42 -10.04 -1.30
CA VAL A 108 -26.97 -9.86 -1.48
C VAL A 108 -26.55 -10.60 -2.75
N GLY A 109 -25.90 -9.89 -3.68
CA GLY A 109 -25.56 -10.44 -5.00
C GLY A 109 -24.18 -10.04 -5.52
N SER A 110 -23.68 -10.87 -6.44
CA SER A 110 -22.53 -10.59 -7.30
C SER A 110 -22.98 -10.43 -8.76
N LYS A 111 -22.06 -10.51 -9.74
CA LYS A 111 -22.38 -10.35 -11.19
C LYS A 111 -23.28 -11.48 -11.67
N GLY A 112 -23.23 -12.63 -11.00
CA GLY A 112 -23.99 -13.81 -11.34
C GLY A 112 -25.51 -13.64 -11.20
N VAL A 113 -26.22 -14.67 -11.67
CA VAL A 113 -27.68 -14.71 -11.65
C VAL A 113 -28.24 -15.12 -10.28
N MET A 114 -27.40 -15.42 -9.30
CA MET A 114 -27.84 -15.89 -7.98
C MET A 114 -27.60 -14.84 -6.91
N GLU A 115 -28.60 -14.63 -6.05
CA GLU A 115 -28.55 -13.74 -4.89
C GLU A 115 -28.87 -14.54 -3.62
N THR A 116 -28.27 -14.14 -2.51
CA THR A 116 -28.57 -14.68 -1.19
C THR A 116 -29.51 -13.73 -0.46
N LEU A 117 -30.67 -14.23 -0.04
CA LEU A 117 -31.57 -13.49 0.85
C LEU A 117 -31.05 -13.56 2.28
N VAL A 118 -31.06 -12.44 2.98
CA VAL A 118 -30.57 -12.30 4.36
C VAL A 118 -31.65 -11.62 5.19
N SER A 119 -31.94 -12.16 6.37
CA SER A 119 -32.83 -11.51 7.35
C SER A 119 -32.07 -10.38 8.06
N LEU A 120 -32.70 -9.22 8.20
CA LEU A 120 -32.15 -8.05 8.89
C LEU A 120 -32.18 -8.22 10.41
N ASP A 121 -33.21 -8.88 10.95
CA ASP A 121 -33.33 -9.13 12.38
C ASP A 121 -32.20 -10.02 12.91
N THR A 122 -31.88 -11.11 12.21
CA THR A 122 -30.87 -12.08 12.67
C THR A 122 -29.52 -11.91 11.99
N LEU A 123 -29.44 -11.15 10.89
CA LEU A 123 -28.28 -11.07 9.99
C LEU A 123 -27.81 -12.47 9.52
N THR A 124 -28.75 -13.36 9.21
CA THR A 124 -28.46 -14.73 8.71
C THR A 124 -28.96 -14.94 7.29
N ALA A 125 -28.19 -15.69 6.50
CA ALA A 125 -28.62 -16.13 5.17
C ALA A 125 -29.83 -17.06 5.27
N LEU A 126 -30.91 -16.71 4.57
CA LEU A 126 -32.18 -17.45 4.53
C LEU A 126 -32.17 -18.50 3.42
N ARG A 127 -32.05 -18.04 2.17
CA ARG A 127 -32.03 -18.91 0.97
C ARG A 127 -31.36 -18.20 -0.19
N ARG A 128 -31.04 -18.95 -1.25
CA ARG A 128 -30.61 -18.38 -2.53
C ARG A 128 -31.77 -18.31 -3.50
N ARG A 129 -31.80 -17.30 -4.35
CA ARG A 129 -32.75 -17.17 -5.46
C ARG A 129 -32.06 -16.74 -6.73
N ARG A 130 -32.72 -17.00 -7.87
CA ARG A 130 -32.34 -16.39 -9.14
C ARG A 130 -32.74 -14.91 -9.11
N ARG A 131 -31.83 -14.05 -9.54
CA ARG A 131 -32.01 -12.60 -9.67
C ARG A 131 -33.12 -12.34 -10.67
N GLY A 132 -34.05 -11.44 -10.31
CA GLY A 132 -35.02 -10.91 -11.25
C GLY A 132 -34.32 -10.06 -12.31
N THR A 133 -34.90 -9.95 -13.50
CA THR A 133 -34.42 -9.00 -14.50
C THR A 133 -34.80 -7.60 -14.04
N GLU A 134 -33.92 -6.93 -13.31
CA GLU A 134 -34.09 -5.52 -13.03
C GLU A 134 -33.82 -4.75 -14.33
N PRO A 135 -34.75 -3.92 -14.80
CA PRO A 135 -34.50 -3.10 -15.97
C PRO A 135 -33.28 -2.22 -15.70
N ALA A 136 -32.37 -2.15 -16.66
CA ALA A 136 -31.29 -1.19 -16.58
C ALA A 136 -31.88 0.21 -16.47
N PRO A 137 -31.29 1.11 -15.66
CA PRO A 137 -31.76 2.48 -15.58
C PRO A 137 -31.73 3.11 -16.97
N THR A 138 -32.84 3.73 -17.36
CA THR A 138 -32.97 4.38 -18.67
C THR A 138 -32.09 5.62 -18.71
N ILE A 139 -31.21 5.71 -19.71
CA ILE A 139 -30.43 6.92 -19.97
C ILE A 139 -31.28 7.85 -20.83
N PRO A 140 -31.62 9.07 -20.38
CA PRO A 140 -32.35 10.04 -21.18
C PRO A 140 -31.62 10.32 -22.50
N GLU A 141 -32.36 10.55 -23.57
CA GLU A 141 -31.77 10.77 -24.89
C GLU A 141 -30.79 11.97 -24.89
N ALA A 142 -31.14 13.03 -24.17
CA ALA A 142 -30.28 14.21 -23.98
C ALA A 142 -28.95 13.88 -23.30
N ALA A 143 -28.93 12.95 -22.33
CA ALA A 143 -27.72 12.46 -21.70
C ALA A 143 -26.92 11.56 -22.66
N ALA A 144 -27.60 10.67 -23.38
CA ALA A 144 -26.97 9.77 -24.35
C ALA A 144 -26.25 10.54 -25.48
N ARG A 145 -26.84 11.63 -25.98
CA ARG A 145 -26.20 12.53 -26.98
C ARG A 145 -24.90 13.17 -26.47
N ARG A 146 -24.75 13.30 -25.15
CA ARG A 146 -23.53 13.79 -24.48
C ARG A 146 -22.54 12.68 -24.14
N GLY A 147 -22.78 11.47 -24.63
CA GLY A 147 -21.93 10.32 -24.40
C GLY A 147 -22.10 9.67 -23.04
N VAL A 148 -23.14 10.01 -22.26
CA VAL A 148 -23.42 9.33 -20.98
C VAL A 148 -23.69 7.85 -21.25
N ARG A 149 -22.97 6.98 -20.54
CA ARG A 149 -23.08 5.51 -20.61
C ARG A 149 -23.54 4.88 -19.30
N ARG A 150 -23.47 5.63 -18.20
CA ARG A 150 -23.82 5.14 -16.86
C ARG A 150 -24.59 6.21 -16.09
N VAL A 151 -25.66 5.78 -15.43
CA VAL A 151 -26.43 6.60 -14.47
C VAL A 151 -25.77 6.48 -13.11
N LEU A 152 -25.39 7.62 -12.52
CA LEU A 152 -24.83 7.69 -11.17
C LEU A 152 -25.91 8.02 -10.14
N HIS A 153 -26.82 8.92 -10.49
CA HIS A 153 -27.98 9.32 -9.69
C HIS A 153 -29.10 9.79 -10.62
N SER A 154 -30.35 9.53 -10.23
CA SER A 154 -31.52 10.07 -10.93
C SER A 154 -32.67 10.22 -9.96
N ASP A 155 -33.25 11.41 -9.89
CA ASP A 155 -34.46 11.70 -9.13
C ASP A 155 -35.40 12.62 -9.94
N ALA A 156 -36.40 13.20 -9.27
CA ALA A 156 -37.39 14.08 -9.90
C ALA A 156 -36.83 15.42 -10.38
N GLU A 157 -35.63 15.82 -9.92
CA GLU A 157 -35.04 17.14 -10.18
C GLU A 157 -33.71 17.05 -10.94
N LEU A 158 -32.92 16.01 -10.69
CA LEU A 158 -31.59 15.86 -11.26
C LEU A 158 -31.37 14.49 -11.89
N PHE A 159 -30.66 14.51 -13.02
CA PHE A 159 -30.03 13.35 -13.62
C PHE A 159 -28.50 13.55 -13.60
N ILE A 160 -27.76 12.59 -13.04
CA ILE A 160 -26.29 12.61 -13.00
C ILE A 160 -25.77 11.37 -13.71
N GLY A 161 -24.98 11.58 -14.76
CA GLY A 161 -24.41 10.52 -15.57
C GLY A 161 -22.91 10.64 -15.77
N ALA A 162 -22.26 9.53 -16.10
CA ALA A 162 -20.86 9.46 -16.49
C ALA A 162 -20.69 8.90 -17.91
N THR A 163 -19.65 9.34 -18.62
CA THR A 163 -19.37 8.89 -20.00
C THR A 163 -18.66 7.54 -20.08
N GLY A 164 -18.07 7.04 -18.99
CA GLY A 164 -17.41 5.74 -18.96
C GLY A 164 -18.35 4.55 -18.74
N GLU A 165 -18.00 3.40 -19.33
CA GLU A 165 -18.79 2.15 -19.30
C GLU A 165 -18.60 1.31 -18.01
N GLY A 166 -17.72 1.74 -17.10
CA GLY A 166 -17.47 1.01 -15.85
C GLY A 166 -16.53 1.75 -14.91
N PHE A 167 -16.15 1.10 -13.81
CA PHE A 167 -15.29 1.69 -12.77
C PHE A 167 -13.79 1.70 -13.15
N ARG A 168 -13.45 1.93 -14.41
CA ARG A 168 -12.05 1.90 -14.86
C ARG A 168 -11.35 3.20 -14.47
N VAL A 169 -10.07 3.09 -14.11
CA VAL A 169 -9.22 4.28 -13.92
C VAL A 169 -8.90 4.85 -15.28
N GLY A 170 -9.34 6.08 -15.50
CA GLY A 170 -9.18 6.86 -16.72
C GLY A 170 -10.07 8.09 -16.65
N ALA A 171 -9.78 9.10 -17.48
CA ALA A 171 -10.59 10.31 -17.49
C ALA A 171 -12.04 10.00 -17.88
N GLU A 172 -13.00 10.36 -17.03
CA GLU A 172 -14.43 10.25 -17.31
C GLU A 172 -15.09 11.62 -17.18
N ARG A 173 -16.07 11.92 -18.04
CA ARG A 173 -16.86 13.14 -17.92
C ARG A 173 -18.11 12.86 -17.10
N VAL A 174 -18.37 13.72 -16.11
CA VAL A 174 -19.66 13.79 -15.41
C VAL A 174 -20.54 14.82 -16.09
N VAL A 175 -21.81 14.47 -16.28
CA VAL A 175 -22.84 15.35 -16.83
C VAL A 175 -24.01 15.38 -15.85
N ILE A 176 -24.41 16.59 -15.46
CA ILE A 176 -25.56 16.86 -14.60
C ILE A 176 -26.61 17.60 -15.42
N LEU A 177 -27.81 17.01 -15.51
CA LEU A 177 -28.95 17.57 -16.22
C LEU A 177 -30.10 17.82 -15.23
N ALA A 178 -30.93 18.82 -15.51
CA ALA A 178 -32.22 18.94 -14.86
C ALA A 178 -33.15 17.82 -15.35
N ALA A 179 -33.87 17.14 -14.45
CA ALA A 179 -34.70 16.00 -14.82
C ALA A 179 -35.92 16.41 -15.68
N GLY A 180 -36.48 17.61 -15.47
CA GLY A 180 -37.68 18.09 -16.15
C GLY A 180 -37.49 18.36 -17.65
N ASP A 181 -36.56 19.26 -17.99
CA ASP A 181 -36.32 19.71 -19.38
C ASP A 181 -35.02 19.17 -19.98
N GLN A 182 -34.25 18.38 -19.21
CA GLN A 182 -32.97 17.81 -19.62
C GLN A 182 -31.92 18.86 -20.02
N ARG A 183 -32.05 20.10 -19.53
CA ARG A 183 -31.01 21.14 -19.71
C ARG A 183 -29.76 20.73 -18.95
N GLU A 184 -28.60 20.98 -19.55
CA GLU A 184 -27.33 20.74 -18.87
C GLU A 184 -27.10 21.84 -17.83
N LEU A 185 -26.92 21.41 -16.59
CA LEU A 185 -26.63 22.30 -15.47
C LEU A 185 -25.11 22.39 -15.26
N PHE A 186 -24.41 21.28 -15.46
CA PHE A 186 -22.98 21.19 -15.17
C PHE A 186 -22.33 20.00 -15.91
N SER A 187 -21.07 20.15 -16.33
CA SER A 187 -20.23 19.03 -16.75
C SER A 187 -18.75 19.26 -16.40
N MET A 188 -18.03 18.18 -16.08
CA MET A 188 -16.58 18.23 -15.83
C MET A 188 -15.89 16.91 -16.17
N ASP A 189 -14.61 16.98 -16.55
CA ASP A 189 -13.75 15.82 -16.74
C ASP A 189 -13.05 15.45 -15.41
N ILE A 190 -13.16 14.18 -15.00
CA ILE A 190 -12.59 13.60 -13.79
C ILE A 190 -11.42 12.70 -14.17
N PRO A 191 -10.16 13.07 -13.89
CA PRO A 191 -8.97 12.34 -14.37
C PRO A 191 -8.90 10.87 -13.94
N PHE A 192 -9.48 10.54 -12.78
CA PHE A 192 -9.39 9.21 -12.16
C PHE A 192 -10.68 8.40 -12.25
N GLY A 193 -11.59 8.80 -13.14
CA GLY A 193 -12.91 8.17 -13.30
C GLY A 193 -13.84 8.46 -12.12
N VAL A 194 -15.08 8.00 -12.21
CA VAL A 194 -16.11 8.30 -11.20
C VAL A 194 -16.71 7.03 -10.62
N ALA A 195 -16.66 6.89 -9.30
CA ALA A 195 -17.35 5.79 -8.62
C ALA A 195 -18.85 6.08 -8.53
N SER A 196 -19.20 7.23 -7.96
CA SER A 196 -20.56 7.57 -7.56
C SER A 196 -20.75 9.08 -7.51
N ALA A 197 -22.01 9.52 -7.59
CA ALA A 197 -22.39 10.90 -7.34
C ALA A 197 -23.66 10.90 -6.49
N PHE A 198 -23.78 11.88 -5.60
CA PHE A 198 -24.87 11.99 -4.65
C PHE A 198 -25.40 13.40 -4.63
N ARG A 199 -26.72 13.53 -4.67
CA ARG A 199 -27.39 14.79 -4.40
C ARG A 199 -27.41 15.06 -2.89
N THR A 200 -27.09 16.29 -2.50
CA THR A 200 -27.31 16.84 -1.15
C THR A 200 -28.46 17.87 -1.20
N LEU A 201 -28.79 18.49 -0.07
CA LEU A 201 -29.84 19.51 -0.01
C LEU A 201 -29.55 20.71 -0.91
N ASP A 202 -28.28 21.04 -1.10
CA ASP A 202 -27.79 22.28 -1.72
C ASP A 202 -26.77 22.03 -2.85
N GLY A 203 -26.62 20.78 -3.32
CA GLY A 203 -25.75 20.49 -4.45
C GLY A 203 -25.49 19.01 -4.69
N VAL A 204 -24.29 18.72 -5.20
CA VAL A 204 -23.85 17.37 -5.59
C VAL A 204 -22.45 17.08 -5.07
N ILE A 205 -22.27 15.89 -4.50
CA ILE A 205 -20.96 15.34 -4.15
C ILE A 205 -20.60 14.22 -5.14
N ILE A 206 -19.43 14.31 -5.75
CA ILE A 206 -18.89 13.31 -6.67
C ILE A 206 -17.71 12.61 -6.01
N ALA A 207 -17.72 11.27 -6.03
CA ALA A 207 -16.62 10.44 -5.55
C ALA A 207 -15.84 9.86 -6.74
N PRO A 208 -14.53 10.14 -6.87
CA PRO A 208 -13.66 9.51 -7.87
C PRO A 208 -13.61 7.98 -7.74
N ALA A 209 -13.31 7.28 -8.85
CA ALA A 209 -13.19 5.82 -8.85
C ALA A 209 -11.94 5.32 -8.11
N ASP A 210 -10.87 6.12 -8.10
CA ASP A 210 -9.65 5.88 -7.32
C ASP A 210 -9.48 6.98 -6.26
N LEU A 211 -10.26 6.87 -5.18
CA LEU A 211 -10.20 7.82 -4.07
C LEU A 211 -8.84 7.78 -3.34
N GLY A 212 -8.14 6.64 -3.42
CA GLY A 212 -6.80 6.47 -2.86
C GLY A 212 -5.77 7.37 -3.55
N ARG A 213 -5.89 7.60 -4.85
CA ARG A 213 -5.05 8.54 -5.61
C ARG A 213 -5.61 9.96 -5.68
N ALA A 214 -6.93 10.11 -5.75
CA ALA A 214 -7.56 11.43 -5.87
C ALA A 214 -7.50 12.23 -4.56
N HIS A 215 -7.49 11.53 -3.42
CA HIS A 215 -7.48 12.07 -2.06
C HIS A 215 -8.64 13.02 -1.71
N ASN A 216 -9.59 13.25 -2.62
CA ASN A 216 -10.65 14.25 -2.47
C ASN A 216 -11.97 13.76 -3.09
N LEU A 217 -13.09 14.06 -2.43
CA LEU A 217 -14.40 14.14 -3.06
C LEU A 217 -14.57 15.54 -3.66
N LEU A 218 -15.42 15.67 -4.67
CA LEU A 218 -15.72 16.95 -5.31
C LEU A 218 -17.12 17.41 -4.90
N ALA A 219 -17.23 18.61 -4.37
CA ALA A 219 -18.49 19.25 -4.02
C ALA A 219 -18.84 20.33 -5.05
N ILE A 220 -20.05 20.24 -5.60
CA ILE A 220 -20.63 21.20 -6.53
C ILE A 220 -21.86 21.81 -5.85
N PRO A 221 -21.73 23.00 -5.22
CA PRO A 221 -22.86 23.67 -4.58
C PRO A 221 -23.81 24.29 -5.62
N GLY A 222 -25.02 24.68 -5.18
CA GLY A 222 -25.96 25.47 -5.98
C GLY A 222 -26.83 24.66 -6.96
N LEU A 223 -27.01 23.35 -6.74
CA LEU A 223 -27.84 22.50 -7.59
C LEU A 223 -28.99 21.86 -6.79
N PRO A 224 -30.26 21.90 -7.27
CA PRO A 224 -30.75 22.49 -8.51
C PRO A 224 -31.02 24.01 -8.41
N VAL A 225 -30.98 24.67 -9.56
CA VAL A 225 -31.06 26.13 -9.74
C VAL A 225 -32.36 26.75 -9.20
N ASP A 226 -33.44 25.96 -9.09
CA ASP A 226 -34.77 26.43 -8.69
C ASP A 226 -35.05 26.27 -7.18
N SER A 227 -34.01 26.05 -6.36
CA SER A 227 -34.13 26.12 -4.91
C SER A 227 -34.63 27.52 -4.49
N PRO A 228 -35.59 27.64 -3.56
CA PRO A 228 -36.04 28.94 -3.04
C PRO A 228 -34.91 29.74 -2.36
N TRP A 229 -33.74 29.13 -2.18
CA TRP A 229 -32.51 29.70 -1.67
C TRP A 229 -31.53 30.08 -2.79
N HIS A 230 -32.03 30.67 -3.89
CA HIS A 230 -31.22 31.00 -5.07
C HIS A 230 -30.06 31.95 -4.70
N ILE A 231 -28.84 31.41 -4.70
CA ILE A 231 -27.59 32.17 -4.65
C ILE A 231 -27.14 32.26 -6.12
N GLU A 232 -27.10 33.47 -6.71
CA GLU A 232 -26.47 33.69 -8.01
C GLU A 232 -24.99 33.31 -7.92
N PRO A 233 -24.51 32.22 -8.55
CA PRO A 233 -23.10 31.90 -8.50
C PRO A 233 -22.36 32.78 -9.52
N ALA A 234 -21.40 33.57 -9.05
CA ALA A 234 -20.36 34.11 -9.92
C ALA A 234 -19.46 32.94 -10.35
N GLU A 235 -19.77 32.34 -11.49
CA GLU A 235 -19.15 31.11 -12.03
C GLU A 235 -19.31 29.86 -11.12
N PRO A 236 -19.56 28.66 -11.68
CA PRO A 236 -19.59 27.44 -10.87
C PRO A 236 -18.19 27.14 -10.31
N SER A 237 -17.97 27.55 -9.06
CA SER A 237 -16.81 27.13 -8.26
C SER A 237 -17.08 25.74 -7.66
N TRP A 238 -16.07 24.87 -7.65
CA TRP A 238 -16.12 23.56 -7.00
C TRP A 238 -15.13 23.53 -5.84
N SER A 239 -15.46 22.78 -4.80
CA SER A 239 -14.60 22.61 -3.62
C SER A 239 -14.14 21.16 -3.49
N GLN A 240 -12.94 20.95 -2.95
CA GLN A 240 -12.42 19.63 -2.61
C GLN A 240 -12.76 19.29 -1.16
N ILE A 241 -13.27 18.08 -0.94
CA ILE A 241 -13.46 17.49 0.38
C ILE A 241 -12.38 16.42 0.55
N PRO A 242 -11.30 16.66 1.30
CA PRO A 242 -10.22 15.68 1.39
C PRO A 242 -10.66 14.46 2.19
N VAL A 243 -10.07 13.33 1.83
CA VAL A 243 -10.28 12.02 2.44
C VAL A 243 -9.05 11.69 3.29
N PRO A 244 -9.20 11.16 4.51
CA PRO A 244 -8.07 10.85 5.39
C PRO A 244 -7.22 9.68 4.84
N GLY A 245 -6.28 9.91 3.92
CA GLY A 245 -5.59 8.82 3.22
C GLY A 245 -4.06 8.87 3.10
N ASP A 246 -3.42 10.03 3.27
CA ASP A 246 -1.96 10.16 3.12
C ASP A 246 -1.44 11.39 3.88
N ALA A 247 -0.43 11.20 4.72
CA ALA A 247 0.20 12.28 5.48
C ALA A 247 1.41 12.90 4.77
N SER A 248 1.89 12.34 3.64
CA SER A 248 3.03 12.89 2.89
C SER A 248 2.72 14.16 2.07
N THR A 249 1.45 14.57 2.01
CA THR A 249 1.00 15.76 1.27
C THR A 249 0.69 16.97 2.17
N LEU A 250 0.93 16.88 3.48
CA LEU A 250 0.61 17.96 4.42
C LEU A 250 1.76 19.00 4.52
N PRO A 251 1.48 20.31 4.39
CA PRO A 251 2.40 21.35 4.88
C PRO A 251 2.52 21.29 6.41
N ALA A 252 3.65 21.80 6.93
CA ALA A 252 3.97 21.75 8.37
C ALA A 252 2.85 22.33 9.26
N PRO A 253 2.63 21.78 10.47
CA PRO A 253 1.51 22.20 11.31
C PRO A 253 1.68 23.63 11.85
N GLY A 254 0.72 24.50 11.54
CA GLY A 254 0.51 25.82 12.14
C GLY A 254 -0.95 25.97 12.58
N GLU A 255 -1.15 26.59 13.75
CA GLU A 255 -2.38 26.65 14.54
C GLU A 255 -3.63 27.08 13.77
N LEU A 256 -4.62 26.19 13.66
CA LEU A 256 -5.99 26.54 13.30
C LEU A 256 -6.95 25.72 14.17
N SER A 257 -7.56 26.38 15.14
CA SER A 257 -8.73 25.88 15.87
C SER A 257 -9.88 26.85 15.62
N ILE A 258 -10.84 26.44 14.81
CA ILE A 258 -12.13 27.10 14.68
C ILE A 258 -13.16 25.97 14.74
N VAL A 259 -13.94 25.94 15.81
CA VAL A 259 -15.13 25.08 15.92
C VAL A 259 -16.32 25.93 15.47
N PRO A 260 -16.94 25.67 14.31
CA PRO A 260 -18.12 26.40 13.89
C PRO A 260 -19.39 25.84 14.56
N ASP A 261 -20.40 26.70 14.64
CA ASP A 261 -21.73 26.50 15.22
C ASP A 261 -22.51 25.38 14.47
N PRO A 262 -23.33 24.52 15.13
CA PRO A 262 -23.95 23.34 14.52
C PRO A 262 -25.18 23.64 13.63
N GLY A 263 -25.23 24.82 13.01
CA GLY A 263 -26.24 25.20 12.03
C GLY A 263 -26.00 24.53 10.67
N VAL A 264 -27.04 24.43 9.85
CA VAL A 264 -26.98 23.84 8.49
C VAL A 264 -25.83 24.48 7.69
N HIS A 265 -24.78 23.71 7.48
CA HIS A 265 -23.63 24.15 6.69
C HIS A 265 -23.99 24.12 5.20
N THR A 266 -23.62 25.18 4.47
CA THR A 266 -23.52 25.11 3.01
C THR A 266 -22.48 24.06 2.61
N LEU A 267 -22.57 23.49 1.40
CA LEU A 267 -21.59 22.53 0.86
C LEU A 267 -20.15 23.05 0.92
N THR A 268 -19.96 24.36 0.76
CA THR A 268 -18.64 25.00 0.88
C THR A 268 -18.13 24.98 2.33
N GLU A 269 -18.99 25.28 3.30
CA GLU A 269 -18.64 25.18 4.72
C GLU A 269 -18.42 23.73 5.14
N LEU A 270 -19.21 22.80 4.60
CA LEU A 270 -19.05 21.36 4.79
C LEU A 270 -17.70 20.88 4.27
N ALA A 271 -17.32 21.28 3.05
CA ALA A 271 -16.04 20.92 2.46
C ALA A 271 -14.87 21.42 3.31
N ARG A 272 -14.95 22.65 3.82
CA ARG A 272 -13.96 23.23 4.72
C ARG A 272 -13.90 22.50 6.07
N ALA A 273 -15.04 22.18 6.68
CA ALA A 273 -15.10 21.44 7.95
C ALA A 273 -14.51 20.03 7.82
N ALA A 274 -14.86 19.33 6.73
CA ALA A 274 -14.30 18.03 6.38
C ALA A 274 -12.79 18.09 6.14
N GLU A 275 -12.29 19.15 5.53
CA GLU A 275 -10.87 19.37 5.38
C GLU A 275 -10.14 19.49 6.71
N ILE A 276 -10.65 20.31 7.63
CA ILE A 276 -10.08 20.45 8.97
C ILE A 276 -10.09 19.10 9.71
N SER A 277 -11.21 18.38 9.63
CA SER A 277 -11.37 17.07 10.29
C SER A 277 -10.40 16.02 9.73
N ALA A 278 -10.28 15.92 8.41
CA ALA A 278 -9.35 14.99 7.75
C ALA A 278 -7.89 15.28 8.13
N ARG A 279 -7.48 16.55 8.15
CA ARG A 279 -6.13 16.95 8.60
C ARG A 279 -5.89 16.56 10.07
N GLY A 280 -6.87 16.74 10.95
CA GLY A 280 -6.76 16.35 12.37
C GLY A 280 -6.57 14.84 12.56
N LEU A 281 -7.30 14.02 11.81
CA LEU A 281 -7.15 12.56 11.82
C LEU A 281 -5.76 12.13 11.31
N LEU A 282 -5.30 12.72 10.20
CA LEU A 282 -3.98 12.44 9.63
C LEU A 282 -2.85 12.85 10.56
N ALA A 283 -2.93 14.02 11.20
CA ALA A 283 -1.94 14.48 12.16
C ALA A 283 -1.86 13.57 13.39
N THR A 284 -2.99 13.08 13.89
CA THR A 284 -3.03 12.15 15.03
C THR A 284 -2.47 10.78 14.67
N ALA A 285 -2.78 10.28 13.46
CA ALA A 285 -2.25 9.03 12.95
C ALA A 285 -0.73 9.11 12.71
N ALA A 286 -0.26 10.19 12.08
CA ALA A 286 1.16 10.44 11.79
C ALA A 286 2.02 10.51 13.06
N ARG A 287 1.48 11.00 14.18
CA ARG A 287 2.19 10.98 15.48
C ARG A 287 2.41 9.57 16.04
N LYS A 288 1.50 8.63 15.77
CA LYS A 288 1.61 7.25 16.28
C LYS A 288 2.39 6.34 15.36
N ASN A 289 2.28 6.56 14.05
CA ASN A 289 3.04 5.87 13.01
C ASN A 289 3.35 6.92 11.94
N PRO A 290 4.56 7.50 11.89
CA PRO A 290 4.90 8.44 10.84
C PRO A 290 4.66 7.80 9.47
N PRO A 291 4.17 8.54 8.47
CA PRO A 291 4.01 8.00 7.14
C PRO A 291 5.37 7.58 6.60
N ARG A 292 5.45 6.37 6.06
CA ARG A 292 6.65 5.87 5.37
C ARG A 292 6.74 6.55 4.01
N LEU A 293 7.86 7.22 3.72
CA LEU A 293 8.11 7.79 2.39
C LEU A 293 8.26 6.66 1.37
N ILE A 294 7.48 6.67 0.28
CA ILE A 294 7.60 5.64 -0.77
C ILE A 294 8.18 6.26 -2.03
N ILE A 295 9.39 5.82 -2.40
CA ILE A 295 10.08 6.22 -3.63
C ILE A 295 9.88 5.11 -4.66
N ARG A 296 9.30 5.47 -5.81
CA ARG A 296 8.89 4.51 -6.85
C ARG A 296 9.61 4.70 -8.15
N ASP A 297 9.86 3.58 -8.83
CA ASP A 297 10.26 3.52 -10.24
C ASP A 297 11.52 4.35 -10.56
N GLN A 298 12.38 4.54 -9.55
CA GLN A 298 13.62 5.30 -9.73
C GLN A 298 14.72 4.40 -10.27
N ARG A 299 15.47 4.95 -11.22
CA ARG A 299 16.65 4.31 -11.79
C ARG A 299 17.88 5.14 -11.43
N ILE A 300 18.87 4.49 -10.81
CA ILE A 300 20.18 5.10 -10.57
C ILE A 300 21.04 4.79 -11.78
N GLU A 301 21.17 5.77 -12.68
CA GLU A 301 21.89 5.65 -13.95
C GLU A 301 23.40 5.44 -13.73
N GLU A 302 24.09 4.87 -14.73
CA GLU A 302 25.56 4.76 -14.72
C GLU A 302 26.24 6.11 -14.48
N GLY A 303 27.24 6.12 -13.61
CA GLY A 303 28.01 7.31 -13.21
C GLY A 303 27.31 8.19 -12.18
N THR A 304 26.06 7.87 -11.81
CA THR A 304 25.36 8.62 -10.77
C THR A 304 26.04 8.41 -9.42
N VAL A 305 26.27 9.52 -8.72
CA VAL A 305 26.80 9.55 -7.36
C VAL A 305 25.75 10.18 -6.45
N LEU A 306 25.28 9.40 -5.48
CA LEU A 306 24.46 9.88 -4.38
C LEU A 306 25.36 10.01 -3.16
N SER A 307 25.47 11.21 -2.58
CA SER A 307 26.34 11.42 -1.42
C SER A 307 25.71 12.26 -0.33
N ASP A 308 26.23 12.11 0.90
CA ASP A 308 25.90 12.96 2.05
C ASP A 308 24.41 12.90 2.42
N LEU A 309 23.83 11.70 2.30
CA LEU A 309 22.41 11.46 2.49
C LEU A 309 22.11 11.01 3.92
N THR A 310 21.07 11.59 4.51
CA THR A 310 20.43 11.06 5.71
C THR A 310 18.95 10.88 5.41
N ALA A 311 18.48 9.64 5.45
CA ALA A 311 17.08 9.32 5.23
C ALA A 311 16.64 8.25 6.23
N SER A 312 15.40 8.34 6.70
CA SER A 312 14.84 7.30 7.55
C SER A 312 13.37 7.05 7.21
N HIS A 313 12.90 5.85 7.55
CA HIS A 313 11.51 5.45 7.44
C HIS A 313 10.97 5.59 6.00
N PHE A 314 11.59 4.87 5.07
CA PHE A 314 11.20 4.89 3.66
C PHE A 314 11.13 3.49 3.02
N THR A 315 10.46 3.42 1.87
CA THR A 315 10.37 2.26 1.00
C THR A 315 10.91 2.62 -0.38
N LEU A 316 11.80 1.79 -0.92
CA LEU A 316 12.12 1.77 -2.33
C LEU A 316 11.25 0.72 -3.01
N GLU A 317 10.43 1.13 -3.96
CA GLU A 317 9.51 0.24 -4.69
C GLU A 317 9.80 0.29 -6.19
N ASN A 318 10.17 -0.86 -6.77
CA ASN A 318 10.57 -0.99 -8.17
C ASN A 318 11.76 -0.08 -8.57
N CYS A 319 12.67 0.17 -7.62
CA CYS A 319 13.87 0.97 -7.87
C CYS A 319 15.04 0.08 -8.28
N ARG A 320 15.88 0.55 -9.21
CA ARG A 320 17.03 -0.23 -9.70
C ARG A 320 18.27 0.63 -9.92
N SER A 321 19.44 0.05 -9.71
CA SER A 321 20.70 0.63 -10.21
C SER A 321 21.08 0.03 -11.55
N ASP A 322 21.75 0.85 -12.35
CA ASP A 322 22.42 0.37 -13.56
C ASP A 322 23.73 -0.35 -13.27
N ARG A 323 24.15 -1.08 -14.29
CA ARG A 323 25.39 -1.85 -14.32
C ARG A 323 26.31 -1.18 -15.32
N SER A 324 27.60 -1.15 -15.05
CA SER A 324 28.58 -0.61 -16.00
C SER A 324 29.78 -1.54 -16.08
N THR A 325 30.34 -1.70 -17.28
CA THR A 325 31.63 -2.39 -17.51
C THR A 325 32.83 -1.48 -17.22
N ASP A 326 32.59 -0.19 -16.93
CA ASP A 326 33.58 0.76 -16.45
C ASP A 326 33.43 0.95 -14.93
N ALA A 327 34.50 0.63 -14.19
CA ALA A 327 34.52 0.74 -12.73
C ALA A 327 34.13 2.14 -12.23
N SER A 328 34.57 3.18 -12.94
CA SER A 328 34.35 4.59 -12.55
C SER A 328 32.91 5.05 -12.78
N ARG A 329 32.16 4.33 -13.62
CA ARG A 329 30.77 4.64 -13.97
C ARG A 329 29.76 3.73 -13.29
N ARG A 330 30.17 2.90 -12.33
CA ARG A 330 29.21 2.19 -11.49
C ARG A 330 28.43 3.18 -10.62
N PRO A 331 27.12 3.02 -10.44
CA PRO A 331 26.35 3.83 -9.49
C PRO A 331 26.96 3.78 -8.09
N ARG A 332 27.08 4.94 -7.44
CA ARG A 332 27.73 5.06 -6.12
C ARG A 332 26.78 5.68 -5.09
N LEU A 333 26.77 5.09 -3.89
CA LEU A 333 26.19 5.69 -2.69
C LEU A 333 27.31 5.93 -1.67
N LEU A 334 27.56 7.19 -1.35
CA LEU A 334 28.70 7.63 -0.55
C LEU A 334 28.23 8.33 0.72
N ARG A 335 28.87 8.10 1.87
CA ARG A 335 28.63 8.87 3.11
C ARG A 335 27.15 9.02 3.45
N ALA A 336 26.44 7.89 3.54
CA ALA A 336 24.99 7.88 3.71
C ALA A 336 24.57 7.17 5.01
N THR A 337 23.56 7.70 5.69
CA THR A 337 22.91 7.07 6.83
C THR A 337 21.45 6.81 6.51
N LEU A 338 21.09 5.53 6.38
CA LEU A 338 19.77 5.09 5.98
C LEU A 338 19.14 4.29 7.14
N GLY A 339 18.03 4.78 7.70
CA GLY A 339 17.33 4.14 8.80
C GLY A 339 15.97 3.56 8.40
N ASP A 340 15.60 2.39 8.91
CA ASP A 340 14.29 1.76 8.69
C ASP A 340 13.91 1.74 7.20
N VAL A 341 14.72 1.05 6.40
CA VAL A 341 14.58 0.96 4.94
C VAL A 341 13.78 -0.29 4.58
N GLU A 342 12.80 -0.16 3.69
CA GLU A 342 12.12 -1.30 3.08
C GLU A 342 12.44 -1.39 1.57
N LEU A 343 12.92 -2.54 1.10
CA LEU A 343 13.11 -2.82 -0.33
C LEU A 343 11.96 -3.67 -0.85
N ARG A 344 11.34 -3.20 -1.93
CA ARG A 344 10.27 -3.87 -2.66
C ARG A 344 10.56 -3.90 -4.14
N ARG A 345 10.66 -5.08 -4.72
CA ARG A 345 11.01 -5.30 -6.14
C ARG A 345 12.17 -4.42 -6.59
N SER A 346 13.09 -4.15 -5.66
CA SER A 346 14.14 -3.16 -5.83
C SER A 346 15.48 -3.86 -5.74
N SER A 347 16.44 -3.43 -6.55
CA SER A 347 17.77 -4.02 -6.54
C SER A 347 18.83 -2.96 -6.78
N ILE A 348 19.86 -2.93 -5.93
CA ILE A 348 21.05 -2.09 -6.11
C ILE A 348 22.21 -2.90 -6.71
N ASN A 349 21.87 -3.76 -7.67
CA ASN A 349 22.82 -4.66 -8.32
C ASN A 349 23.95 -3.87 -8.98
N GLY A 350 25.18 -4.28 -8.73
CA GLY A 350 26.36 -3.70 -9.35
C GLY A 350 26.78 -2.33 -8.80
N ALA A 351 26.10 -1.80 -7.79
CA ALA A 351 26.44 -0.52 -7.17
C ALA A 351 27.68 -0.60 -6.24
N VAL A 352 28.26 0.55 -5.93
CA VAL A 352 29.31 0.73 -4.94
C VAL A 352 28.75 1.49 -3.74
N LEU A 353 28.85 0.93 -2.54
CA LEU A 353 28.48 1.57 -1.29
C LEU A 353 29.74 1.84 -0.48
N GLU A 354 29.97 3.12 -0.15
CA GLU A 354 31.16 3.58 0.54
C GLU A 354 30.79 4.51 1.70
N ASP A 355 31.29 4.23 2.91
CA ASP A 355 30.94 4.99 4.12
C ASP A 355 29.43 5.06 4.37
N VAL A 356 28.73 3.92 4.21
CA VAL A 356 27.28 3.83 4.35
C VAL A 356 26.90 3.10 5.63
N VAL A 357 25.96 3.66 6.40
CA VAL A 357 25.30 3.01 7.54
C VAL A 357 23.86 2.68 7.16
N ILE A 358 23.48 1.42 7.29
CA ILE A 358 22.10 0.96 7.13
C ILE A 358 21.62 0.42 8.48
N ASP A 359 20.65 1.11 9.08
CA ASP A 359 20.11 0.83 10.40
C ASP A 359 18.66 0.34 10.27
N GLY A 360 18.47 -0.98 10.29
CA GLY A 360 17.19 -1.60 10.02
C GLY A 360 16.87 -1.65 8.53
N LEU A 361 16.87 -2.86 7.97
CA LEU A 361 16.56 -3.13 6.56
C LEU A 361 15.58 -4.27 6.47
N THR A 362 14.49 -4.07 5.74
CA THR A 362 13.51 -5.12 5.46
C THR A 362 13.39 -5.33 3.96
N CYS A 363 13.69 -6.54 3.51
CA CYS A 363 13.48 -6.96 2.14
C CYS A 363 12.28 -7.92 2.07
N GLY A 364 11.44 -7.78 1.05
CA GLY A 364 10.47 -8.80 0.68
C GLY A 364 11.15 -10.12 0.32
N ARG A 365 10.37 -11.22 0.26
CA ARG A 365 10.86 -12.59 0.04
C ARG A 365 11.76 -12.74 -1.20
N ASP A 366 11.53 -11.93 -2.22
CA ASP A 366 12.25 -11.97 -3.50
C ASP A 366 13.00 -10.65 -3.81
N ASP A 367 13.02 -9.71 -2.86
CA ASP A 367 13.47 -8.32 -3.09
C ASP A 367 14.84 -8.02 -2.46
N GLY A 368 15.38 -8.95 -1.66
CA GLY A 368 16.61 -8.74 -0.91
C GLY A 368 17.88 -9.20 -1.61
N PHE A 369 17.80 -9.64 -2.86
CA PHE A 369 18.95 -10.14 -3.59
C PHE A 369 19.72 -8.97 -4.23
N VAL A 370 20.92 -8.70 -3.70
CA VAL A 370 21.85 -7.70 -4.23
C VAL A 370 23.11 -8.40 -4.74
N PHE A 371 23.35 -8.30 -6.04
CA PHE A 371 24.39 -9.00 -6.77
C PHE A 371 25.45 -8.04 -7.30
N GLY A 372 26.72 -8.44 -7.28
CA GLY A 372 27.83 -7.62 -7.77
C GLY A 372 28.01 -6.30 -7.02
N VAL A 373 27.48 -6.20 -5.79
CA VAL A 373 27.62 -5.00 -4.97
C VAL A 373 29.02 -4.96 -4.36
N GLU A 374 29.62 -3.77 -4.34
CA GLU A 374 30.89 -3.52 -3.69
C GLU A 374 30.66 -2.73 -2.40
N PHE A 375 31.25 -3.20 -1.31
CA PHE A 375 31.20 -2.54 -0.02
C PHE A 375 32.59 -2.04 0.38
N THR A 376 32.64 -0.78 0.83
CA THR A 376 33.83 -0.17 1.42
C THR A 376 33.40 0.59 2.66
N ARG A 377 33.85 0.15 3.84
CA ARG A 377 33.46 0.75 5.12
C ARG A 377 31.93 0.84 5.34
N VAL A 378 31.18 -0.22 5.02
CA VAL A 378 29.71 -0.24 5.15
C VAL A 378 29.29 -0.90 6.46
N THR A 379 28.40 -0.26 7.22
CA THR A 379 27.87 -0.79 8.48
C THR A 379 26.42 -1.22 8.29
N LEU A 380 26.10 -2.47 8.62
CA LEU A 380 24.73 -2.94 8.82
C LEU A 380 24.48 -3.06 10.32
N ARG A 381 23.42 -2.43 10.82
CA ARG A 381 23.03 -2.53 12.24
C ARG A 381 21.53 -2.61 12.42
N GLY A 382 21.11 -3.00 13.62
CA GLY A 382 19.71 -3.22 13.93
C GLY A 382 19.18 -4.50 13.28
N ARG A 383 17.89 -4.53 12.96
CA ARG A 383 17.24 -5.73 12.40
C ARG A 383 17.30 -5.72 10.87
N ILE A 384 18.05 -6.65 10.29
CA ILE A 384 18.19 -6.86 8.85
C ILE A 384 17.40 -8.10 8.45
N GLN A 385 16.47 -7.99 7.50
CA GLN A 385 15.57 -9.08 7.10
C GLN A 385 15.59 -9.31 5.60
N GLY A 386 15.84 -10.54 5.19
CA GLY A 386 15.71 -11.00 3.80
C GLY A 386 16.85 -10.58 2.88
N LEU A 387 17.88 -9.89 3.38
CA LEU A 387 19.03 -9.49 2.56
C LEU A 387 19.88 -10.70 2.17
N VAL A 388 20.14 -10.85 0.88
CA VAL A 388 21.10 -11.80 0.32
C VAL A 388 22.08 -10.99 -0.52
N ALA A 389 23.25 -10.70 0.03
CA ALA A 389 24.30 -10.00 -0.68
C ALA A 389 25.26 -11.00 -1.32
N ASN A 390 25.56 -10.80 -2.60
CA ASN A 390 26.44 -11.66 -3.36
C ASN A 390 27.46 -10.83 -4.14
N THR A 391 28.73 -11.19 -4.06
CA THR A 391 29.80 -10.52 -4.80
C THR A 391 29.76 -10.78 -6.30
N LYS A 392 29.10 -11.85 -6.76
CA LYS A 392 28.96 -12.18 -8.19
C LYS A 392 27.68 -11.58 -8.75
N LEU A 393 27.75 -10.96 -9.92
CA LEU A 393 26.59 -10.35 -10.60
C LEU A 393 25.74 -11.36 -11.38
N SER A 394 26.39 -12.30 -12.09
CA SER A 394 25.75 -13.28 -12.99
C SER A 394 24.71 -12.64 -13.92
N ALA A 395 25.14 -11.64 -14.68
CA ALA A 395 24.33 -10.86 -15.59
C ALA A 395 23.80 -11.67 -16.79
N GLY A 396 24.40 -12.83 -17.09
CA GLY A 396 24.10 -13.61 -18.30
C GLY A 396 24.75 -13.02 -19.56
N ASP A 397 25.59 -12.01 -19.38
CA ASP A 397 26.40 -11.35 -20.40
C ASP A 397 27.87 -11.56 -20.03
N PRO A 398 28.65 -12.29 -20.85
CA PRO A 398 30.04 -12.61 -20.55
C PRO A 398 30.95 -11.39 -20.36
N GLU A 399 30.70 -10.28 -21.06
CA GLU A 399 31.51 -9.06 -20.96
C GLU A 399 31.27 -8.37 -19.61
N ILE A 400 29.99 -8.23 -19.24
CA ILE A 400 29.59 -7.68 -17.94
C ILE A 400 30.09 -8.58 -16.81
N ASP A 401 29.92 -9.89 -16.93
CA ASP A 401 30.37 -10.83 -15.90
C ASP A 401 31.90 -10.81 -15.72
N ALA A 402 32.67 -10.71 -16.81
CA ALA A 402 34.11 -10.57 -16.75
C ALA A 402 34.56 -9.23 -16.12
N ALA A 403 33.87 -8.13 -16.43
CA ALA A 403 34.15 -6.82 -15.84
C ALA A 403 33.93 -6.83 -14.32
N TYR A 404 32.79 -7.35 -13.85
CA TYR A 404 32.46 -7.44 -12.43
C TYR A 404 33.39 -8.40 -11.67
N GLU A 405 33.85 -9.48 -12.30
CA GLU A 405 34.89 -10.33 -11.74
C GLU A 405 36.24 -9.58 -11.60
N GLY A 406 36.57 -8.74 -12.58
CA GLY A 406 37.70 -7.81 -12.51
C GLY A 406 37.60 -6.85 -11.31
N PHE A 407 36.44 -6.21 -11.12
CA PHE A 407 36.20 -5.30 -10.00
C PHE A 407 36.27 -6.02 -8.65
N ARG A 408 35.69 -7.22 -8.56
CA ARG A 408 35.76 -8.05 -7.35
C ARG A 408 37.20 -8.36 -6.96
N ARG A 409 38.03 -8.79 -7.91
CA ARG A 409 39.46 -9.07 -7.66
C ARG A 409 40.21 -7.81 -7.24
N ALA A 410 39.97 -6.69 -7.89
CA ALA A 410 40.58 -5.41 -7.53
C ALA A 410 40.19 -5.01 -6.09
N ARG A 411 38.92 -5.13 -5.74
CA ARG A 411 38.46 -4.83 -4.37
C ARG A 411 39.09 -5.77 -3.34
N PHE A 412 39.27 -7.05 -3.64
CA PHE A 412 39.85 -8.02 -2.69
C PHE A 412 41.37 -7.86 -2.50
N ALA A 413 42.03 -7.12 -3.40
CA ALA A 413 43.44 -6.74 -3.25
C ALA A 413 43.62 -5.54 -2.30
N ASP A 414 42.56 -4.75 -2.06
CA ASP A 414 42.58 -3.66 -1.10
C ASP A 414 42.40 -4.20 0.33
N PRO A 415 43.35 -3.96 1.26
CA PRO A 415 43.31 -4.48 2.62
C PRO A 415 42.21 -3.84 3.48
N GLU A 416 41.53 -2.82 3.00
CA GLU A 416 40.48 -2.14 3.74
C GLU A 416 39.26 -3.04 4.00
N TRP A 417 38.67 -2.93 5.19
CA TRP A 417 37.47 -3.66 5.58
C TRP A 417 36.25 -3.24 4.73
N MET A 418 35.37 -4.20 4.46
CA MET A 418 34.21 -4.02 3.60
C MET A 418 32.94 -3.76 4.41
N LEU A 419 32.69 -4.63 5.38
CA LEU A 419 31.44 -4.70 6.11
C LEU A 419 31.67 -4.75 7.62
N ASP A 420 30.83 -4.03 8.35
CA ASP A 420 30.67 -4.15 9.78
C ASP A 420 29.23 -4.61 10.06
N ILE A 421 29.11 -5.81 10.62
CA ILE A 421 27.85 -6.42 11.01
C ILE A 421 27.82 -6.72 12.51
N THR A 422 28.68 -6.08 13.30
CA THR A 422 28.78 -6.33 14.76
C THR A 422 27.48 -6.05 15.50
N GLU A 423 26.72 -5.05 15.04
CA GLU A 423 25.41 -4.66 15.60
C GLU A 423 24.22 -5.17 14.77
N ALA A 424 24.46 -5.96 13.73
CA ALA A 424 23.41 -6.52 12.90
C ALA A 424 22.76 -7.73 13.57
N THR A 425 21.43 -7.83 13.46
CA THR A 425 20.61 -8.98 13.84
C THR A 425 19.66 -9.32 12.70
N GLY A 426 18.95 -10.45 12.80
CA GLY A 426 17.93 -10.83 11.83
C GLY A 426 18.41 -11.87 10.82
N SER A 427 17.73 -11.96 9.69
CA SER A 427 17.93 -13.00 8.69
C SER A 427 18.57 -12.43 7.43
N PHE A 428 19.88 -12.52 7.30
CA PHE A 428 20.61 -12.11 6.10
C PHE A 428 21.75 -13.08 5.76
N SER A 429 22.21 -13.06 4.51
CA SER A 429 23.26 -13.94 4.00
C SER A 429 24.28 -13.13 3.20
N LEU A 430 25.56 -13.37 3.47
CA LEU A 430 26.70 -12.79 2.78
C LEU A 430 27.40 -13.90 1.98
N ARG A 431 27.36 -13.81 0.65
CA ARG A 431 27.87 -14.84 -0.26
C ARG A 431 29.09 -14.33 -1.03
N GLY A 432 30.20 -15.05 -0.90
CA GLY A 432 31.45 -14.73 -1.59
C GLY A 432 32.25 -13.57 -0.99
N PHE A 433 31.82 -13.01 0.14
CA PHE A 433 32.58 -11.99 0.88
C PHE A 433 33.54 -12.67 1.87
N PRO A 434 34.87 -12.48 1.74
CA PRO A 434 35.85 -13.07 2.65
C PRO A 434 35.71 -12.51 4.06
N SER A 435 35.71 -13.39 5.06
CA SER A 435 35.50 -13.02 6.47
C SER A 435 36.54 -12.04 7.00
N ARG A 436 37.78 -12.06 6.47
CA ARG A 436 38.85 -11.12 6.83
C ARG A 436 38.50 -9.64 6.58
N PHE A 437 37.50 -9.36 5.73
CA PHE A 437 37.02 -8.01 5.45
C PHE A 437 35.71 -7.67 6.18
N ILE A 438 35.21 -8.58 7.02
CA ILE A 438 33.95 -8.44 7.74
C ILE A 438 34.23 -8.38 9.23
N ARG A 439 33.77 -7.32 9.90
CA ARG A 439 33.68 -7.27 11.36
C ARG A 439 32.36 -7.89 11.79
N TYR A 440 32.39 -8.84 12.71
CA TYR A 440 31.20 -9.59 13.11
C TYR A 440 31.15 -9.82 14.62
N ASN A 441 29.96 -10.13 15.12
CA ASN A 441 29.73 -10.46 16.53
C ASN A 441 29.85 -11.98 16.75
N PRO A 442 30.87 -12.48 17.46
CA PRO A 442 31.05 -13.92 17.67
C PRO A 442 29.92 -14.57 18.49
N ALA A 443 29.14 -13.79 19.25
CA ALA A 443 27.99 -14.32 19.97
C ALA A 443 26.81 -14.72 19.05
N LEU A 444 26.74 -14.14 17.84
CA LEU A 444 25.66 -14.39 16.87
C LEU A 444 26.16 -15.00 15.56
N HIS A 445 27.44 -14.79 15.22
CA HIS A 445 28.01 -15.10 13.93
C HIS A 445 29.22 -16.02 14.08
N ALA A 446 29.47 -16.86 13.07
CA ALA A 446 30.62 -17.76 13.04
C ALA A 446 31.23 -17.83 11.65
N VAL A 447 32.54 -18.04 11.56
CA VAL A 447 33.26 -18.21 10.29
C VAL A 447 33.57 -19.68 10.08
N VAL A 448 33.27 -20.20 8.89
CA VAL A 448 33.63 -21.55 8.45
C VAL A 448 34.49 -21.45 7.20
N SER A 449 35.69 -22.02 7.23
CA SER A 449 36.61 -21.99 6.08
C SER A 449 36.32 -23.13 5.09
N ALA A 450 36.73 -22.92 3.84
CA ALA A 450 36.69 -23.95 2.80
C ALA A 450 37.57 -25.15 3.18
N GLU A 451 38.71 -24.89 3.83
CA GLU A 451 39.59 -25.94 4.35
C GLU A 451 38.90 -26.81 5.40
N ALA A 452 38.20 -26.19 6.36
CA ALA A 452 37.49 -26.91 7.42
C ALA A 452 36.32 -27.76 6.90
N THR A 453 35.82 -27.46 5.70
CA THR A 453 34.69 -28.18 5.08
C THR A 453 35.12 -29.22 4.05
N ALA A 454 36.39 -29.19 3.60
CA ALA A 454 36.89 -30.00 2.50
C ALA A 454 36.80 -31.53 2.73
N ASN A 455 36.86 -31.99 3.98
CA ASN A 455 36.78 -33.41 4.33
C ASN A 455 35.34 -33.90 4.63
N GLY A 456 34.33 -33.03 4.51
CA GLY A 456 32.92 -33.37 4.78
C GLY A 456 32.56 -33.58 6.25
N ALA A 457 33.47 -33.35 7.21
CA ALA A 457 33.21 -33.60 8.63
C ALA A 457 31.98 -32.82 9.16
N TRP A 458 31.73 -31.63 8.62
CA TRP A 458 30.59 -30.79 8.97
C TRP A 458 29.23 -31.42 8.65
N GLU A 459 29.16 -32.33 7.67
CA GLU A 459 27.91 -33.01 7.30
C GLU A 459 27.41 -33.96 8.41
N SER A 460 28.33 -34.41 9.27
CA SER A 460 28.01 -35.28 10.42
C SER A 460 27.52 -34.52 11.65
N ILE A 461 27.65 -33.19 11.66
CA ILE A 461 27.22 -32.35 12.78
C ILE A 461 25.69 -32.24 12.75
N ASP A 462 25.03 -32.62 13.85
CA ASP A 462 23.58 -32.46 13.96
C ASP A 462 23.18 -30.98 13.85
N ARG A 463 22.46 -30.66 12.78
CA ARG A 463 21.94 -29.32 12.49
C ARG A 463 20.64 -28.98 13.22
N GLY A 464 19.94 -29.97 13.77
CA GLY A 464 18.60 -29.79 14.31
C GLY A 464 17.67 -29.08 13.31
N GLY A 465 17.09 -27.95 13.75
CA GLY A 465 16.23 -27.10 12.93
C GLY A 465 16.93 -25.94 12.19
N SER A 466 18.27 -25.84 12.28
CA SER A 466 19.02 -24.72 11.69
C SER A 466 19.00 -24.76 10.16
N ALA A 467 19.04 -23.59 9.53
CA ALA A 467 19.21 -23.45 8.08
C ALA A 467 20.62 -23.00 7.67
N LEU A 468 21.53 -22.74 8.61
CA LEU A 468 22.88 -22.24 8.31
C LEU A 468 23.73 -23.23 7.51
N TRP A 469 23.38 -24.52 7.52
CA TRP A 469 24.03 -25.54 6.69
C TRP A 469 23.95 -25.22 5.19
N VAL A 470 22.95 -24.45 4.74
CA VAL A 470 22.82 -24.02 3.34
C VAL A 470 24.00 -23.14 2.95
N SER A 471 24.40 -22.20 3.82
CA SER A 471 25.55 -21.31 3.57
C SER A 471 26.87 -22.07 3.52
N ILE A 472 27.03 -23.12 4.35
CA ILE A 472 28.19 -24.02 4.29
C ILE A 472 28.20 -24.82 2.97
N SER A 473 27.03 -25.31 2.53
CA SER A 473 26.91 -26.04 1.26
C SER A 473 27.21 -25.14 0.05
N GLU A 474 26.82 -23.86 0.14
CA GLU A 474 27.08 -22.84 -0.89
C GLU A 474 28.56 -22.43 -0.95
N LEU A 475 29.34 -22.58 0.13
CA LEU A 475 30.78 -22.28 0.15
C LEU A 475 31.52 -22.98 -1.01
N ALA A 476 31.20 -24.25 -1.25
CA ALA A 476 31.76 -25.04 -2.35
C ALA A 476 31.38 -24.51 -3.75
N HIS A 477 30.22 -23.86 -3.91
CA HIS A 477 29.77 -23.31 -5.19
C HIS A 477 30.40 -21.96 -5.52
N TYR A 478 30.79 -21.18 -4.50
CA TYR A 478 31.28 -19.82 -4.71
C TYR A 478 32.79 -19.70 -4.89
N GLU A 479 33.54 -20.80 -4.73
CA GLU A 479 35.01 -20.80 -4.67
C GLU A 479 35.53 -19.76 -3.65
N ALA A 480 34.76 -19.55 -2.58
CA ALA A 480 35.13 -18.64 -1.52
C ALA A 480 36.04 -19.36 -0.51
N GLU A 481 36.94 -18.62 0.12
CA GLU A 481 37.85 -19.16 1.13
C GLU A 481 37.14 -19.47 2.46
N ASP A 482 36.04 -18.77 2.73
CA ASP A 482 35.23 -18.93 3.93
C ASP A 482 33.81 -18.39 3.73
N VAL A 483 32.97 -18.61 4.75
CA VAL A 483 31.63 -18.04 4.85
C VAL A 483 31.34 -17.60 6.27
N VAL A 484 30.67 -16.45 6.40
CA VAL A 484 30.12 -15.98 7.68
C VAL A 484 28.69 -16.49 7.84
N LEU A 485 28.46 -17.32 8.86
CA LEU A 485 27.16 -17.78 9.30
C LEU A 485 26.53 -16.72 10.22
N VAL A 486 25.25 -16.43 10.02
CA VAL A 486 24.52 -15.37 10.75
C VAL A 486 23.28 -15.98 11.41
N ALA A 487 23.27 -16.09 12.73
CA ALA A 487 22.08 -16.56 13.46
C ALA A 487 21.05 -15.43 13.63
N ASP A 488 19.80 -15.68 13.22
CA ASP A 488 18.69 -14.76 13.49
C ASP A 488 18.21 -14.93 14.94
N SER A 489 18.73 -14.10 15.84
CA SER A 489 18.38 -14.08 17.27
C SER A 489 16.88 -13.83 17.55
N HIS A 490 16.13 -13.35 16.57
CA HIS A 490 14.69 -13.07 16.68
C HIS A 490 13.82 -13.99 15.82
N GLY A 491 14.44 -14.92 15.09
CA GLY A 491 13.77 -15.84 14.18
C GLY A 491 13.21 -17.06 14.90
N PRO A 492 12.28 -17.79 14.28
CA PRO A 492 11.76 -19.04 14.84
C PRO A 492 12.84 -20.13 15.03
N ARG A 493 14.01 -19.96 14.41
CA ARG A 493 15.16 -20.88 14.47
C ARG A 493 16.31 -20.38 15.34
N ALA A 494 16.18 -19.24 16.02
CA ALA A 494 17.25 -18.60 16.80
C ALA A 494 18.05 -19.57 17.67
N ARG A 495 17.34 -20.38 18.48
CA ARG A 495 17.96 -21.38 19.35
C ARG A 495 18.72 -22.45 18.56
N ALA A 496 18.14 -22.96 17.48
CA ALA A 496 18.75 -24.00 16.66
C ALA A 496 19.99 -23.47 15.91
N ASP A 497 19.94 -22.24 15.42
CA ASP A 497 21.06 -21.61 14.72
C ASP A 497 22.26 -21.38 15.65
N LEU A 498 22.02 -20.84 16.86
CA LEU A 498 23.07 -20.65 17.86
C LEU A 498 23.65 -21.99 18.36
N GLU A 499 22.78 -22.99 18.59
CA GLU A 499 23.24 -24.31 19.00
C GLU A 499 24.07 -25.00 17.91
N TYR A 500 23.70 -24.83 16.64
CA TYR A 500 24.47 -25.36 15.52
C TYR A 500 25.83 -24.66 15.38
N ILE A 501 25.88 -23.33 15.50
CA ILE A 501 27.16 -22.58 15.56
C ILE A 501 28.06 -23.12 16.67
N ARG A 502 27.53 -23.33 17.88
CA ARG A 502 28.29 -23.88 19.00
C ARG A 502 28.88 -25.26 18.67
N ARG A 503 28.07 -26.16 18.10
CA ARG A 503 28.53 -27.51 17.72
C ARG A 503 29.63 -27.46 16.65
N LEU A 504 29.54 -26.52 15.70
CA LEU A 504 30.59 -26.32 14.70
C LEU A 504 31.90 -25.84 15.33
N ARG A 505 31.84 -24.96 16.33
CA ARG A 505 33.01 -24.51 17.10
C ARG A 505 33.62 -25.64 17.93
N ASP A 506 32.78 -26.39 18.64
CA ASP A 506 33.22 -27.53 19.47
C ASP A 506 33.92 -28.61 18.62
N ALA A 507 33.51 -28.77 17.36
CA ALA A 507 34.12 -29.68 16.40
C ALA A 507 35.36 -29.11 15.67
N GLY A 508 35.75 -27.86 15.94
CA GLY A 508 36.86 -27.18 15.27
C GLY A 508 36.59 -26.83 13.80
N ILE A 509 35.33 -26.85 13.35
CA ILE A 509 34.93 -26.52 11.98
C ILE A 509 34.74 -25.01 11.82
N ALA A 510 34.19 -24.36 12.84
CA ALA A 510 34.05 -22.92 12.88
C ALA A 510 35.14 -22.28 13.75
N ALA A 511 35.54 -21.06 13.42
CA ALA A 511 36.51 -20.31 14.21
C ALA A 511 36.03 -20.12 15.67
N PRO A 512 36.93 -20.26 16.67
CA PRO A 512 36.63 -19.99 18.07
C PRO A 512 36.41 -18.48 18.30
N ASP A 513 35.82 -18.15 19.46
CA ASP A 513 35.49 -16.77 19.87
C ASP A 513 36.72 -15.87 20.08
#